data_AF-A0A101HQZ7-F1
#
_entry.id   AF-A0A101HQZ7-F1
#
_cell.length_a   1.000
_cell.length_b   1.000
_cell.length_c   1.000
_cell.angle_alpha   90.00
_cell.angle_beta   90.00
_cell.angle_gamma   90.00
#
_symmetry.space_group_name_H-M   'P 1'
#
loop_
_entity.id
_entity.type
_entity.pdbx_description
1 polymer ?
#
loop_
_entity_poly.entity_id
_entity_poly.type
_entity_poly.pdbx_seq_one_letter_code
_entity_poly.pdbx_strand_id
1 'polypeptide(L)'
;MTARKLGRSYREDSLAFSKRDAKGLLSDRVWSKVCRIHESIMGRILGDQLEALVFLTDKAVLSSQQKAVMLDFISSPESMKDDFLHLLLWYGEHVYSSVQYEDELVAESRRSLERNLSTFGNDYLLKLTDNMHNEELEEERKMVLVLSYFIENAQRGILHPRAKNDVFLIGYNSVSSLLESDPVANASRRYGALSNSNRIRLLNSLFGERLTDYELSRKMKLSNAELTETFSALVACGLVKTVRESDRIVFTAEREEVIDMLTGEIKGKK
;
A
#
# COMPACT_ATOMS: atom_id res chain seq x y z
N MET A 1 -23.89 -5.18 37.88
CA MET A 1 -23.41 -6.32 38.70
C MET A 1 -22.42 -7.08 37.84
N THR A 2 -21.13 -7.23 38.12
CA THR A 2 -20.36 -7.12 39.37
C THR A 2 -18.92 -6.74 38.97
N ALA A 3 -18.41 -5.66 39.55
CA ALA A 3 -17.02 -5.24 39.42
C ALA A 3 -16.13 -6.05 40.37
N ARG A 4 -14.93 -6.43 39.93
CA ARG A 4 -13.79 -6.65 40.83
C ARG A 4 -12.55 -5.94 40.28
N LYS A 5 -12.21 -4.88 41.00
CA LYS A 5 -10.92 -4.18 41.00
C LYS A 5 -9.79 -5.16 41.28
N LEU A 6 -8.73 -5.09 40.50
CA LEU A 6 -7.35 -5.28 40.98
C LEU A 6 -6.50 -4.21 40.29
N GLY A 7 -6.22 -3.14 41.02
CA GLY A 7 -5.17 -2.21 40.66
C GLY A 7 -3.81 -2.79 41.05
N ARG A 8 -2.79 -2.51 40.24
CA ARG A 8 -1.43 -2.22 40.72
C ARG A 8 -0.60 -1.59 39.59
N SER A 9 -0.14 -0.37 39.89
CA SER A 9 1.13 0.23 39.50
C SER A 9 1.40 0.41 38.00
N TYR A 10 0.97 1.57 37.47
CA TYR A 10 1.72 2.25 36.41
C TYR A 10 3.14 2.54 36.91
N ARG A 11 4.14 1.92 36.30
CA ARG A 11 5.51 2.43 36.31
C ARG A 11 5.75 3.08 34.95
N GLU A 12 6.02 4.38 34.97
CA GLU A 12 6.69 5.10 33.90
C GLU A 12 8.09 4.49 33.73
N ASP A 13 8.26 3.63 32.73
CA ASP A 13 9.58 3.37 32.18
C ASP A 13 9.69 4.21 30.90
N SER A 14 10.20 5.43 31.07
CA SER A 14 10.72 6.27 30.00
C SER A 14 11.88 5.52 29.33
N LEU A 15 11.58 4.88 28.21
CA LEU A 15 12.59 4.24 27.37
C LEU A 15 13.40 5.32 26.65
N ALA A 16 14.49 5.72 27.31
CA ALA A 16 15.60 6.40 26.68
C ALA A 16 16.09 5.55 25.49
N PHE A 17 15.88 6.05 24.27
CA PHE A 17 16.38 5.44 23.04
C PHE A 17 17.92 5.52 23.04
N SER A 18 18.57 4.48 23.55
CA SER A 18 20.01 4.31 23.46
C SER A 18 20.38 3.92 22.03
N LYS A 19 21.39 4.58 21.45
CA LYS A 19 21.96 4.28 20.10
C LYS A 19 22.42 2.82 19.88
N ARG A 20 22.25 1.92 20.85
CA ARG A 20 22.60 0.49 20.76
C ARG A 20 21.44 -0.43 20.36
N ASP A 21 20.19 0.01 20.42
CA ASP A 21 19.03 -0.90 20.26
C ASP A 21 18.56 -1.09 18.80
N ALA A 22 19.09 -0.31 17.85
CA ALA A 22 18.79 -0.47 16.42
C ALA A 22 19.36 -1.77 15.81
N LYS A 23 20.29 -2.45 16.49
CA LYS A 23 20.83 -3.76 16.05
C LYS A 23 19.98 -4.97 16.46
N GLY A 24 18.94 -4.78 17.28
CA GLY A 24 18.20 -5.90 17.89
C GLY A 24 16.88 -6.29 17.21
N LEU A 25 16.37 -5.51 16.26
CA LEU A 25 14.96 -5.61 15.86
C LEU A 25 14.60 -6.66 14.79
N LEU A 26 15.57 -7.37 14.23
CA LEU A 26 15.30 -8.52 13.35
C LEU A 26 16.38 -9.58 13.58
N SER A 27 16.02 -10.71 14.20
CA SER A 27 16.97 -11.80 14.43
C SER A 27 17.62 -12.24 13.10
N ASP A 28 18.94 -12.44 13.09
CA ASP A 28 19.72 -12.92 11.94
C ASP A 28 19.11 -14.16 11.26
N ARG A 29 18.36 -14.97 12.00
CA ARG A 29 17.64 -16.15 11.50
C ARG A 29 16.54 -15.81 10.48
N VAL A 30 15.81 -14.72 10.66
CA VAL A 30 14.71 -14.32 9.77
C VAL A 30 15.26 -13.74 8.47
N TRP A 31 16.28 -12.88 8.56
CA TRP A 31 17.04 -12.40 7.39
C TRP A 31 17.68 -13.57 6.63
N SER A 32 18.36 -14.50 7.32
CA SER A 32 19.01 -15.63 6.64
C SER A 32 18.05 -16.54 5.86
N LYS A 33 16.78 -16.65 6.28
CA LYS A 33 15.81 -17.55 5.64
C LYS A 33 15.09 -16.89 4.47
N VAL A 34 14.83 -15.58 4.55
CA VAL A 34 14.28 -14.78 3.44
C VAL A 34 15.34 -14.52 2.38
N CYS A 35 16.59 -14.24 2.78
CA CYS A 35 17.73 -14.11 1.87
C CYS A 35 18.01 -15.42 1.12
N ARG A 36 17.97 -16.59 1.77
CA ARG A 36 18.36 -17.87 1.14
C ARG A 36 17.51 -18.31 -0.07
N ILE A 37 16.22 -17.97 -0.11
CA ILE A 37 15.35 -18.38 -1.23
C ILE A 37 15.54 -17.42 -2.42
N HIS A 38 15.73 -16.11 -2.15
CA HIS A 38 15.97 -15.10 -3.17
C HIS A 38 17.42 -15.06 -3.68
N GLU A 39 18.42 -15.37 -2.86
CA GLU A 39 19.84 -15.40 -3.25
C GLU A 39 20.12 -16.42 -4.34
N SER A 40 19.41 -17.56 -4.39
CA SER A 40 19.64 -18.55 -5.46
C SER A 40 19.12 -18.10 -6.82
N ILE A 41 17.97 -17.41 -6.85
CA ILE A 41 17.37 -16.88 -8.09
C ILE A 41 18.08 -15.60 -8.51
N MET A 42 18.29 -14.67 -7.58
CA MET A 42 19.03 -13.43 -7.83
C MET A 42 20.49 -13.73 -8.14
N GLY A 43 21.12 -14.70 -7.48
CA GLY A 43 22.48 -15.13 -7.78
C GLY A 43 22.61 -15.83 -9.14
N ARG A 44 21.56 -16.52 -9.60
CA ARG A 44 21.52 -17.09 -10.95
C ARG A 44 21.30 -16.02 -12.02
N ILE A 45 20.33 -15.13 -11.81
CA ILE A 45 20.02 -14.02 -12.72
C ILE A 45 21.17 -13.01 -12.78
N LEU A 46 21.76 -12.61 -11.65
CA LEU A 46 22.89 -11.69 -11.61
C LEU A 46 24.22 -12.36 -12.01
N GLY A 47 24.31 -13.70 -11.87
CA GLY A 47 25.47 -14.49 -12.29
C GLY A 47 25.53 -14.72 -13.81
N ASP A 48 24.38 -14.59 -14.50
CA ASP A 48 24.28 -14.65 -15.96
C ASP A 48 23.69 -13.34 -16.49
N GLN A 49 24.56 -12.41 -16.88
CA GLN A 49 24.19 -11.11 -17.43
C GLN A 49 23.22 -11.22 -18.62
N LEU A 50 23.27 -12.32 -19.38
CA LEU A 50 22.43 -12.55 -20.56
C LEU A 50 21.02 -12.98 -20.15
N GLU A 51 20.88 -13.84 -19.12
CA GLU A 51 19.59 -14.19 -18.51
C GLU A 51 18.92 -12.95 -17.86
N ALA A 52 19.71 -12.10 -17.20
CA ALA A 52 19.24 -10.84 -16.62
C ALA A 52 18.72 -9.86 -17.68
N LEU A 53 19.42 -9.75 -18.81
CA LEU A 53 19.04 -8.87 -19.92
C LEU A 53 17.74 -9.32 -20.57
N VAL A 54 17.59 -10.64 -20.81
CA VAL A 54 16.36 -11.23 -21.37
C VAL A 54 15.18 -11.00 -20.42
N PHE A 55 15.39 -11.15 -19.11
CA PHE A 55 14.34 -10.86 -18.12
C PHE A 55 13.92 -9.38 -18.16
N LEU A 56 14.87 -8.44 -18.13
CA LEU A 56 14.55 -7.00 -18.16
C LEU A 56 13.87 -6.55 -19.45
N THR A 57 14.30 -7.10 -20.59
CA THR A 57 13.74 -6.73 -21.89
C THR A 57 12.36 -7.33 -22.09
N ASP A 58 12.17 -8.62 -21.80
CA ASP A 58 11.01 -9.39 -22.26
C ASP A 58 9.96 -9.68 -21.17
N LYS A 59 10.38 -9.69 -19.89
CA LYS A 59 9.49 -10.04 -18.76
C LYS A 59 9.21 -8.89 -17.81
N ALA A 60 10.16 -7.97 -17.63
CA ALA A 60 10.00 -6.85 -16.71
C ALA A 60 9.08 -5.76 -17.27
N VAL A 61 8.04 -5.43 -16.50
CA VAL A 61 7.07 -4.38 -16.81
C VAL A 61 7.56 -3.04 -16.26
N LEU A 62 8.67 -2.58 -16.81
CA LEU A 62 9.36 -1.33 -16.45
C LEU A 62 9.37 -0.36 -17.64
N SER A 63 9.40 0.94 -17.38
CA SER A 63 9.63 1.93 -18.44
C SER A 63 11.03 1.80 -19.03
N SER A 64 11.26 2.31 -20.25
CA SER A 64 12.60 2.26 -20.88
C SER A 64 13.68 2.90 -20.00
N GLN A 65 13.35 3.98 -19.28
CA GLN A 65 14.25 4.64 -18.35
C GLN A 65 14.56 3.77 -17.12
N GLN A 66 13.54 3.13 -16.54
CA GLN A 66 13.74 2.21 -15.42
C GLN A 66 14.54 0.97 -15.83
N LYS A 67 14.35 0.46 -17.05
CA LYS A 67 15.16 -0.63 -17.61
C LYS A 67 16.62 -0.21 -17.76
N ALA A 68 16.90 1.00 -18.22
CA ALA A 68 18.27 1.52 -18.33
C ALA A 68 18.97 1.59 -16.96
N VAL A 69 18.30 2.13 -15.94
CA VAL A 69 18.83 2.17 -14.57
C VAL A 69 19.09 0.77 -14.01
N MET A 70 18.19 -0.18 -14.28
CA MET A 70 18.38 -1.58 -13.86
C MET A 70 19.55 -2.26 -14.60
N LEU A 71 19.80 -1.91 -15.87
CA LEU A 71 20.96 -2.40 -16.61
C LEU A 71 22.26 -1.88 -16.04
N ASP A 72 22.32 -0.61 -15.61
CA ASP A 72 23.49 -0.06 -14.91
C ASP A 72 23.73 -0.81 -13.59
N PHE A 73 22.65 -1.15 -12.87
CA PHE A 73 22.69 -1.95 -11.65
C PHE A 73 23.29 -3.35 -11.86
N ILE A 74 22.94 -4.01 -12.96
CA ILE A 74 23.45 -5.34 -13.32
C ILE A 74 24.89 -5.29 -13.84
N SER A 75 25.26 -4.17 -14.49
CA SER A 75 26.58 -4.01 -15.08
C SER A 75 27.68 -3.83 -14.03
N SER A 76 27.38 -3.14 -12.91
CA SER A 76 28.34 -2.89 -11.83
C SER A 76 27.71 -3.03 -10.43
N PRO A 77 27.39 -4.26 -9.98
CA PRO A 77 26.64 -4.48 -8.73
C PRO A 77 27.33 -3.94 -7.47
N GLU A 78 28.64 -4.10 -7.34
CA GLU A 78 29.39 -3.65 -6.15
C GLU A 78 29.43 -2.11 -6.05
N SER A 79 29.69 -1.41 -7.16
CA SER A 79 29.67 0.05 -7.19
C SER A 79 28.29 0.60 -6.84
N MET A 80 27.23 0.01 -7.41
CA MET A 80 25.87 0.46 -7.20
C MET A 80 25.38 0.18 -5.77
N LYS A 81 25.86 -0.89 -5.14
CA LYS A 81 25.63 -1.16 -3.73
C LYS A 81 26.26 -0.07 -2.85
N ASP A 82 27.51 0.30 -3.12
CA ASP A 82 28.20 1.35 -2.35
C ASP A 82 27.51 2.71 -2.54
N ASP A 83 27.13 3.06 -3.77
CA ASP A 83 26.38 4.27 -4.07
C ASP A 83 25.01 4.28 -3.37
N PHE A 84 24.30 3.16 -3.38
CA PHE A 84 23.02 3.03 -2.69
C PHE A 84 23.17 3.17 -1.17
N LEU A 85 24.18 2.54 -0.57
CA LEU A 85 24.49 2.69 0.86
C LEU A 85 24.85 4.13 1.20
N HIS A 86 25.64 4.79 0.35
CA HIS A 86 25.98 6.20 0.52
C HIS A 86 24.74 7.09 0.52
N LEU A 87 23.81 6.89 -0.43
CA LEU A 87 22.55 7.63 -0.48
C LEU A 87 21.70 7.40 0.77
N LEU A 88 21.61 6.17 1.27
CA LEU A 88 20.87 5.85 2.50
C LEU A 88 21.49 6.52 3.73
N LEU A 89 22.82 6.49 3.85
CA LEU A 89 23.54 7.14 4.95
C LEU A 89 23.36 8.66 4.88
N TRP A 90 23.55 9.25 3.70
CA TRP A 90 23.35 10.68 3.49
C TRP A 90 21.93 11.10 3.85
N TYR A 91 20.91 10.37 3.40
CA TYR A 91 19.51 10.62 3.72
C TYR A 91 19.26 10.52 5.24
N GLY A 92 19.80 9.48 5.88
CA GLY A 92 19.71 9.30 7.33
C GLY A 92 20.31 10.48 8.11
N GLU A 93 21.48 10.93 7.68
CA GLU A 93 22.24 12.00 8.35
C GLU A 93 21.68 13.41 8.10
N HIS A 94 21.14 13.68 6.91
CA HIS A 94 20.80 15.04 6.48
C HIS A 94 19.30 15.30 6.41
N VAL A 95 18.49 14.27 6.16
CA VAL A 95 17.04 14.40 6.05
C VAL A 95 16.38 13.84 7.29
N TYR A 96 16.59 12.55 7.57
CA TYR A 96 15.88 11.86 8.66
C TYR A 96 16.21 12.44 10.05
N SER A 97 17.48 12.80 10.28
CA SER A 97 17.92 13.42 11.55
C SER A 97 17.23 14.74 11.89
N SER A 98 16.70 15.43 10.88
CA SER A 98 16.01 16.72 11.03
C SER A 98 14.50 16.57 11.27
N VAL A 99 13.95 15.37 11.06
CA VAL A 99 12.53 15.10 11.25
C VAL A 99 12.25 14.97 12.74
N GLN A 100 11.51 15.93 13.29
CA GLN A 100 10.98 15.82 14.65
C GLN A 100 9.76 14.92 14.64
N TYR A 101 9.82 13.84 15.40
CA TYR A 101 8.67 12.94 15.59
C TYR A 101 7.74 13.53 16.64
N GLU A 102 6.48 13.74 16.28
CA GLU A 102 5.46 14.26 17.20
C GLU A 102 4.57 13.11 17.70
N ASP A 103 4.93 12.55 18.87
CA ASP A 103 4.18 11.46 19.52
C ASP A 103 2.69 11.79 19.71
N GLU A 104 2.38 13.05 20.00
CA GLU A 104 1.02 13.52 20.27
C GLU A 104 0.12 13.37 19.05
N LEU A 105 0.63 13.68 17.84
CA LEU A 105 -0.13 13.55 16.59
C LEU A 105 -0.50 12.09 16.33
N VAL A 106 0.45 11.16 16.49
CA VAL A 106 0.18 9.73 16.29
C VAL A 106 -0.81 9.19 17.34
N ALA A 107 -0.67 9.64 18.60
CA ALA A 107 -1.58 9.25 19.66
C ALA A 107 -3.01 9.80 19.45
N GLU A 108 -3.15 11.00 18.90
CA GLU A 108 -4.43 11.58 18.50
C GLU A 108 -5.04 10.82 17.32
N SER A 109 -4.26 10.56 16.27
CA SER A 109 -4.70 9.77 15.11
C SER A 109 -5.14 8.38 15.51
N ARG A 110 -4.46 7.74 16.48
CA ARG A 110 -4.89 6.44 17.02
C ARG A 110 -6.24 6.52 17.71
N ARG A 111 -6.45 7.51 18.58
CA ARG A 111 -7.74 7.73 19.25
C ARG A 111 -8.85 7.98 18.23
N SER A 112 -8.57 8.77 17.20
CA SER A 112 -9.50 9.01 16.09
C SER A 112 -9.81 7.74 15.31
N LEU A 113 -8.82 6.90 15.00
CA LEU A 113 -8.99 5.64 14.30
C LEU A 113 -9.91 4.69 15.09
N GLU A 114 -9.62 4.49 16.37
CA GLU A 114 -10.43 3.63 17.26
C GLU A 114 -11.87 4.15 17.37
N ARG A 115 -12.05 5.47 17.53
CA ARG A 115 -13.38 6.11 17.57
C ARG A 115 -14.13 5.94 16.25
N ASN A 116 -13.49 6.17 15.11
CA ASN A 116 -14.10 6.10 13.81
C ASN A 116 -14.50 4.67 13.45
N LEU A 117 -13.65 3.68 13.76
CA LEU A 117 -13.99 2.26 13.64
C LEU A 117 -15.19 1.89 14.51
N SER A 118 -15.27 2.39 15.74
CA SER A 118 -16.40 2.12 16.63
C SER A 118 -17.70 2.78 16.16
N THR A 119 -17.62 3.94 15.50
CA THR A 119 -18.79 4.72 15.07
C THR A 119 -19.31 4.29 13.70
N PHE A 120 -18.42 4.12 12.74
CA PHE A 120 -18.75 3.89 11.32
C PHE A 120 -18.54 2.44 10.87
N GLY A 121 -17.88 1.61 11.69
CA GLY A 121 -17.73 0.18 11.45
C GLY A 121 -17.08 -0.16 10.10
N ASN A 122 -17.72 -1.07 9.36
CA ASN A 122 -17.19 -1.64 8.13
C ASN A 122 -17.03 -0.62 6.99
N ASP A 123 -17.89 0.39 6.91
CA ASP A 123 -17.81 1.40 5.84
C ASP A 123 -16.51 2.21 5.94
N TYR A 124 -16.07 2.48 7.18
CA TYR A 124 -14.81 3.14 7.42
C TYR A 124 -13.61 2.21 7.23
N LEU A 125 -13.75 0.93 7.59
CA LEU A 125 -12.71 -0.08 7.34
C LEU A 125 -12.47 -0.28 5.83
N LEU A 126 -13.52 -0.30 5.00
CA LEU A 126 -13.39 -0.40 3.55
C LEU A 126 -12.61 0.78 2.97
N LYS A 127 -12.89 2.00 3.44
CA LYS A 127 -12.15 3.20 3.05
C LYS A 127 -10.67 3.11 3.42
N LEU A 128 -10.34 2.59 4.60
CA LEU A 128 -8.95 2.42 5.07
C LEU A 128 -8.17 1.33 4.32
N THR A 129 -8.88 0.40 3.70
CA THR A 129 -8.30 -0.79 3.06
C THR A 129 -8.38 -0.72 1.55
N ASP A 130 -8.44 0.49 0.96
CA ASP A 130 -8.50 0.70 -0.49
C ASP A 130 -9.67 -0.06 -1.15
N ASN A 131 -10.85 -0.02 -0.50
CA ASN A 131 -12.05 -0.75 -0.90
C ASN A 131 -11.78 -2.24 -1.14
N MET A 132 -10.97 -2.85 -0.25
CA MET A 132 -10.68 -4.27 -0.30
C MET A 132 -11.84 -5.09 0.25
N HIS A 133 -12.42 -5.91 -0.61
CA HIS A 133 -13.39 -6.92 -0.28
C HIS A 133 -12.69 -8.28 -0.14
N ASN A 134 -12.93 -8.94 0.98
CA ASN A 134 -12.46 -10.31 1.20
C ASN A 134 -13.57 -11.26 0.78
N GLU A 135 -13.50 -11.72 -0.45
CA GLU A 135 -14.40 -12.74 -0.99
C GLU A 135 -13.62 -14.05 -1.05
N GLU A 136 -14.26 -15.19 -0.80
CA GLU A 136 -13.67 -16.50 -1.11
C GLU A 136 -12.34 -16.81 -0.37
N LEU A 137 -12.18 -16.32 0.87
CA LEU A 137 -11.06 -16.70 1.72
C LEU A 137 -11.26 -18.12 2.28
N GLU A 138 -10.29 -19.00 2.05
CA GLU A 138 -10.27 -20.36 2.63
C GLU A 138 -10.05 -20.38 4.16
N GLU A 139 -9.37 -19.36 4.71
CA GLU A 139 -9.04 -19.25 6.13
C GLU A 139 -9.36 -17.86 6.68
N GLU A 140 -9.73 -17.79 7.97
CA GLU A 140 -9.83 -16.52 8.68
C GLU A 140 -8.47 -15.83 8.74
N ARG A 141 -8.41 -14.60 8.22
CA ARG A 141 -7.22 -13.75 8.25
C ARG A 141 -7.42 -12.57 9.17
N LYS A 142 -6.34 -12.15 9.84
CA LYS A 142 -6.35 -10.98 10.70
C LYS A 142 -5.89 -9.74 9.93
N MET A 143 -6.71 -8.70 9.90
CA MET A 143 -6.24 -7.38 9.46
C MET A 143 -5.48 -6.69 10.59
N VAL A 144 -4.32 -6.14 10.26
CA VAL A 144 -3.47 -5.37 11.15
C VAL A 144 -3.34 -3.97 10.58
N LEU A 145 -3.96 -3.00 11.26
CA LEU A 145 -3.87 -1.59 10.92
C LEU A 145 -2.66 -0.98 11.65
N VAL A 146 -1.74 -0.37 10.91
CA VAL A 146 -0.50 0.22 11.42
C VAL A 146 -0.50 1.71 11.09
N LEU A 147 -0.56 2.55 12.12
CA LEU A 147 -0.42 3.99 11.94
C LEU A 147 1.04 4.37 11.76
N SER A 148 1.32 5.17 10.72
CA SER A 148 2.64 5.66 10.39
C SER A 148 2.67 7.19 10.45
N TYR A 149 3.70 7.73 11.11
CA TYR A 149 3.99 9.17 11.10
C TYR A 149 4.63 9.62 9.78
N PHE A 150 5.46 8.75 9.18
CA PHE A 150 6.20 9.03 7.95
C PHE A 150 5.33 9.03 6.69
N ILE A 151 4.08 8.58 6.83
CA ILE A 151 3.08 8.62 5.78
C ILE A 151 2.01 9.56 6.32
N GLU A 152 1.79 10.68 5.67
CA GLU A 152 0.85 11.67 6.21
C GLU A 152 -0.59 11.37 5.74
N ASN A 153 -0.80 11.43 4.43
CA ASN A 153 -2.12 11.36 3.78
C ASN A 153 -2.29 10.15 2.86
N ALA A 154 -1.48 9.10 3.03
CA ALA A 154 -1.58 7.90 2.22
C ALA A 154 -1.85 6.66 3.06
N GLN A 155 -2.39 5.64 2.40
CA GLN A 155 -2.61 4.32 2.97
C GLN A 155 -2.11 3.27 1.98
N ARG A 156 -1.68 2.12 2.49
CA ARG A 156 -1.22 1.03 1.66
C ARG A 156 -1.38 -0.33 2.32
N GLY A 157 -1.99 -1.26 1.59
CA GLY A 157 -1.99 -2.69 1.94
C GLY A 157 -0.67 -3.38 1.58
N ILE A 158 -0.14 -4.16 2.52
CA ILE A 158 0.89 -5.16 2.31
C ILE A 158 0.21 -6.52 2.45
N LEU A 159 0.01 -7.16 1.30
CA LEU A 159 -0.79 -8.36 1.17
C LEU A 159 0.11 -9.47 0.62
N HIS A 160 0.27 -10.55 1.39
CA HIS A 160 1.04 -11.71 0.94
C HIS A 160 0.13 -12.95 0.86
N PRO A 161 0.07 -13.66 -0.28
CA PRO A 161 -0.78 -14.84 -0.47
C PRO A 161 -0.66 -15.89 0.63
N ARG A 162 0.54 -16.07 1.18
CA ARG A 162 0.81 -17.06 2.24
C ARG A 162 0.82 -16.51 3.67
N ALA A 163 0.61 -15.20 3.86
CA ALA A 163 0.57 -14.62 5.19
C ALA A 163 -0.83 -14.81 5.81
N LYS A 164 -0.89 -15.08 7.12
CA LYS A 164 -2.15 -15.16 7.87
C LYS A 164 -2.74 -13.79 8.20
N ASN A 165 -1.92 -12.75 8.06
CA ASN A 165 -2.28 -11.39 8.41
C ASN A 165 -2.09 -10.49 7.20
N ASP A 166 -3.07 -9.61 7.00
CA ASP A 166 -3.00 -8.54 6.02
C ASP A 166 -2.66 -7.25 6.77
N VAL A 167 -1.61 -6.55 6.32
CA VAL A 167 -1.09 -5.38 7.03
C VAL A 167 -1.45 -4.13 6.23
N PHE A 168 -2.07 -3.15 6.87
CA PHE A 168 -2.39 -1.86 6.26
C PHE A 168 -1.62 -0.76 6.96
N LEU A 169 -0.73 -0.10 6.24
CA LEU A 169 -0.07 1.11 6.70
C LEU A 169 -0.97 2.29 6.41
N ILE A 170 -1.32 3.06 7.43
CA ILE A 170 -2.24 4.20 7.37
C ILE A 170 -1.49 5.43 7.85
N GLY A 171 -1.52 6.48 7.06
CA GLY A 171 -0.91 7.74 7.44
C GLY A 171 -1.66 8.45 8.55
N TYR A 172 -0.95 9.09 9.47
CA TYR A 172 -1.56 9.66 10.67
C TYR A 172 -2.65 10.70 10.34
N ASN A 173 -2.50 11.49 9.28
CA ASN A 173 -3.47 12.52 8.87
C ASN A 173 -4.61 11.96 7.99
N SER A 174 -4.43 10.76 7.41
CA SER A 174 -5.45 10.11 6.58
C SER A 174 -6.69 9.63 7.38
N VAL A 175 -6.53 9.36 8.67
CA VAL A 175 -7.58 8.79 9.54
C VAL A 175 -8.84 9.66 9.54
N SER A 176 -8.68 10.98 9.63
CA SER A 176 -9.81 11.92 9.74
C SER A 176 -10.37 12.33 8.37
N SER A 177 -9.51 12.47 7.37
CA SER A 177 -9.89 12.96 6.03
C SER A 177 -10.77 11.99 5.24
N LEU A 178 -10.71 10.69 5.54
CA LEU A 178 -11.57 9.65 4.93
C LEU A 178 -13.07 9.81 5.25
N LEU A 179 -13.40 10.59 6.29
CA LEU A 179 -14.77 10.85 6.71
C LEU A 179 -15.35 12.14 6.12
N GLU A 180 -14.53 13.01 5.52
CA GLU A 180 -15.03 14.23 4.90
C GLU A 180 -15.86 13.90 3.65
N SER A 181 -17.19 14.04 3.79
CA SER A 181 -18.17 13.79 2.74
C SER A 181 -18.83 15.10 2.32
N ASP A 182 -18.10 15.96 1.61
CA ASP A 182 -18.77 16.94 0.76
C ASP A 182 -19.19 16.22 -0.54
N PRO A 183 -20.50 16.07 -0.82
CA PRO A 183 -20.97 15.43 -2.04
C PRO A 183 -20.43 16.11 -3.31
N VAL A 184 -20.23 17.44 -3.28
CA VAL A 184 -19.68 18.17 -4.43
C VAL A 184 -18.20 17.86 -4.60
N ALA A 185 -17.42 17.83 -3.52
CA ALA A 185 -16.03 17.40 -3.57
C ALA A 185 -15.88 15.92 -3.98
N ASN A 186 -16.80 15.04 -3.57
CA ASN A 186 -16.81 13.63 -3.98
C ASN A 186 -17.10 13.48 -5.48
N ALA A 187 -18.13 14.17 -5.98
CA ALA A 187 -18.43 14.21 -7.40
C ALA A 187 -17.25 14.78 -8.20
N SER A 188 -16.67 15.89 -7.75
CA SER A 188 -15.49 16.50 -8.37
C SER A 188 -14.30 15.55 -8.42
N ARG A 189 -14.01 14.83 -7.33
CA ARG A 189 -12.96 13.80 -7.28
C ARG A 189 -13.23 12.66 -8.26
N ARG A 190 -14.45 12.15 -8.32
CA ARG A 190 -14.85 11.09 -9.27
C ARG A 190 -14.70 11.53 -10.72
N TYR A 191 -15.23 12.70 -11.08
CA TYR A 191 -15.07 13.24 -12.45
C TYR A 191 -13.61 13.55 -12.77
N GLY A 192 -12.83 14.03 -11.79
CA GLY A 192 -11.38 14.21 -11.90
C GLY A 192 -10.65 12.89 -12.16
N ALA A 193 -11.01 11.81 -11.45
CA ALA A 193 -10.49 10.48 -11.73
C ALA A 193 -10.90 9.99 -13.13
N LEU A 194 -12.08 10.33 -13.63
CA LEU A 194 -12.51 9.96 -14.99
C LEU A 194 -11.96 10.88 -16.09
N SER A 195 -11.35 12.02 -15.78
CA SER A 195 -10.81 12.96 -16.79
C SER A 195 -9.62 12.44 -17.61
N ASN A 196 -9.04 11.30 -17.23
CA ASN A 196 -7.89 10.70 -17.92
C ASN A 196 -8.34 9.51 -18.77
N SER A 197 -7.92 9.50 -20.04
CA SER A 197 -8.30 8.48 -21.02
C SER A 197 -7.81 7.07 -20.65
N ASN A 198 -6.63 6.93 -20.03
CA ASN A 198 -6.13 5.65 -19.53
C ASN A 198 -6.98 5.15 -18.35
N ARG A 199 -7.45 6.04 -17.47
CA ARG A 199 -8.34 5.68 -16.35
C ARG A 199 -9.71 5.22 -16.84
N ILE A 200 -10.31 5.91 -17.82
CA ILE A 200 -11.55 5.45 -18.47
C ILE A 200 -11.33 4.08 -19.13
N ARG A 201 -10.22 3.91 -19.86
CA ARG A 201 -9.92 2.64 -20.55
C ARG A 201 -9.72 1.50 -19.55
N LEU A 202 -9.05 1.76 -18.42
CA LEU A 202 -8.88 0.79 -17.34
C LEU A 202 -10.23 0.40 -16.76
N LEU A 203 -11.05 1.38 -16.36
CA LEU A 203 -12.37 1.14 -15.78
C LEU A 203 -13.26 0.31 -16.73
N ASN A 204 -13.29 0.67 -18.01
CA ASN A 204 -14.02 -0.09 -19.03
C ASN A 204 -13.53 -1.53 -19.17
N SER A 205 -12.23 -1.78 -18.99
CA SER A 205 -11.66 -3.13 -19.06
C SER A 205 -12.00 -4.01 -17.87
N LEU A 206 -12.46 -3.42 -16.76
CA LEU A 206 -12.86 -4.09 -15.52
C LEU A 206 -14.36 -4.36 -15.44
N PHE A 207 -15.19 -3.75 -16.29
CA PHE A 207 -16.64 -3.99 -16.27
C PHE A 207 -16.96 -5.43 -16.65
N GLY A 208 -17.46 -6.20 -15.68
CA GLY A 208 -17.80 -7.62 -15.85
C GLY A 208 -16.58 -8.55 -15.96
N GLU A 209 -15.37 -8.05 -15.68
CA GLU A 209 -14.15 -8.84 -15.63
C GLU A 209 -13.50 -8.72 -14.24
N ARG A 210 -12.80 -9.79 -13.82
CA ARG A 210 -11.91 -9.79 -12.65
C ARG A 210 -10.48 -9.97 -13.16
N LEU A 211 -9.64 -8.95 -13.00
CA LEU A 211 -8.29 -8.95 -13.55
C LEU A 211 -7.25 -8.68 -12.47
N THR A 212 -6.13 -9.39 -12.52
CA THR A 212 -4.94 -9.12 -11.70
C THR A 212 -4.15 -7.91 -12.23
N ASP A 213 -3.26 -7.35 -11.41
CA ASP A 213 -2.31 -6.29 -11.83
C ASP A 213 -1.51 -6.70 -13.08
N TYR A 214 -1.09 -7.96 -13.15
CA TYR A 214 -0.33 -8.49 -14.27
C TYR A 214 -1.16 -8.50 -15.56
N GLU A 215 -2.39 -9.00 -15.51
CA GLU A 215 -3.30 -9.03 -16.66
C GLU A 215 -3.65 -7.62 -17.13
N LEU A 216 -3.92 -6.72 -16.19
CA LEU A 216 -4.16 -5.30 -16.48
C LEU A 216 -2.97 -4.65 -17.17
N SER A 217 -1.75 -4.85 -16.66
CA SER A 217 -0.54 -4.28 -17.26
C SER A 217 -0.34 -4.74 -18.71
N ARG A 218 -0.60 -6.03 -19.00
CA ARG A 218 -0.51 -6.62 -20.34
C ARG A 218 -1.60 -6.10 -21.27
N LYS A 219 -2.84 -6.03 -20.81
CA LYS A 219 -4.00 -5.55 -21.57
C LYS A 219 -3.85 -4.05 -21.91
N MET A 220 -3.34 -3.27 -20.96
CA MET A 220 -3.20 -1.81 -21.09
C MET A 220 -1.88 -1.36 -21.71
N LYS A 221 -0.87 -2.23 -21.79
CA LYS A 221 0.51 -1.91 -22.22
C LYS A 221 1.09 -0.72 -21.45
N LEU A 222 0.82 -0.67 -20.14
CA LEU A 222 1.32 0.35 -19.22
C LEU A 222 2.41 -0.27 -18.32
N SER A 223 3.37 0.55 -17.88
CA SER A 223 4.30 0.14 -16.82
C SER A 223 3.56 -0.08 -15.49
N ASN A 224 4.15 -0.83 -14.56
CA ASN A 224 3.54 -1.03 -13.24
C ASN A 224 3.33 0.28 -12.48
N ALA A 225 4.20 1.27 -12.67
CA ALA A 225 4.07 2.58 -12.04
C ALA A 225 2.87 3.36 -12.59
N GLU A 226 2.76 3.44 -13.93
CA GLU A 226 1.62 4.08 -14.59
C GLU A 226 0.30 3.36 -14.28
N LEU A 227 0.32 2.02 -14.22
CA LEU A 227 -0.82 1.23 -13.80
C LEU A 227 -1.23 1.58 -12.37
N THR A 228 -0.28 1.58 -11.43
CA THR A 228 -0.52 1.89 -10.02
C THR A 228 -1.13 3.28 -9.85
N GLU A 229 -0.60 4.29 -10.55
CA GLU A 229 -1.13 5.65 -10.51
C GLU A 229 -2.55 5.74 -11.09
N THR A 230 -2.75 5.15 -12.27
CA THR A 230 -4.05 5.08 -12.95
C THR A 230 -5.10 4.40 -12.07
N PHE A 231 -4.68 3.33 -11.40
CA PHE A 231 -5.51 2.48 -10.55
C PHE A 231 -5.85 3.15 -9.22
N SER A 232 -4.86 3.71 -8.52
CA SER A 232 -5.03 4.30 -7.18
C SER A 232 -6.08 5.40 -7.16
N ALA A 233 -6.14 6.23 -8.21
CA ALA A 233 -7.13 7.30 -8.32
C ALA A 233 -8.58 6.76 -8.45
N LEU A 234 -8.77 5.65 -9.16
CA LEU A 234 -10.08 5.04 -9.34
C LEU A 234 -10.56 4.33 -8.07
N VAL A 235 -9.65 3.63 -7.39
CA VAL A 235 -9.93 2.98 -6.10
C VAL A 235 -10.24 3.99 -5.01
N ALA A 236 -9.45 5.05 -4.89
CA ALA A 236 -9.70 6.12 -3.91
C ALA A 236 -11.08 6.76 -4.09
N CYS A 237 -11.62 6.75 -5.30
CA CYS A 237 -12.95 7.27 -5.61
C CYS A 237 -14.09 6.24 -5.46
N GLY A 238 -13.77 4.98 -5.12
CA GLY A 238 -14.73 3.88 -5.03
C GLY A 238 -15.22 3.35 -6.37
N LEU A 239 -14.60 3.76 -7.48
CA LEU A 239 -15.03 3.36 -8.84
C LEU A 239 -14.54 1.95 -9.22
N VAL A 240 -13.56 1.43 -8.50
CA VAL A 240 -12.99 0.10 -8.68
C VAL A 240 -12.92 -0.58 -7.32
N LYS A 241 -13.29 -1.86 -7.29
CA LYS A 241 -13.19 -2.73 -6.12
C LYS A 241 -11.90 -3.53 -6.21
N THR A 242 -11.25 -3.67 -5.07
CA THR A 242 -10.16 -4.62 -4.89
C THR A 242 -10.75 -5.87 -4.24
N VAL A 243 -10.62 -7.03 -4.87
CA VAL A 243 -11.11 -8.30 -4.32
C VAL A 243 -9.93 -9.19 -4.01
N ARG A 244 -9.86 -9.64 -2.77
CA ARG A 244 -8.86 -10.59 -2.31
C ARG A 244 -9.40 -11.99 -2.47
N GLU A 245 -8.82 -12.76 -3.39
CA GLU A 245 -9.02 -14.20 -3.51
C GLU A 245 -7.89 -14.94 -2.75
N SER A 246 -8.09 -16.23 -2.47
CA SER A 246 -7.19 -17.01 -1.58
C SER A 246 -5.70 -16.98 -1.98
N ASP A 247 -5.38 -16.92 -3.27
CA ASP A 247 -3.99 -16.91 -3.78
C ASP A 247 -3.58 -15.60 -4.49
N ARG A 248 -4.52 -14.72 -4.83
CA ARG A 248 -4.26 -13.53 -5.66
C ARG A 248 -5.12 -12.33 -5.29
N ILE A 249 -4.81 -11.19 -5.88
CA ILE A 249 -5.62 -9.96 -5.76
C ILE A 249 -6.14 -9.69 -7.16
N VAL A 250 -7.44 -9.50 -7.26
CA VAL A 250 -8.11 -9.15 -8.51
C VAL A 250 -8.84 -7.84 -8.33
N PHE A 251 -9.02 -7.14 -9.43
CA PHE A 251 -9.72 -5.88 -9.50
C PHE A 251 -10.94 -6.05 -10.37
N THR A 252 -12.00 -5.34 -10.01
CA THR A 252 -13.27 -5.41 -10.74
C THR A 252 -14.07 -4.13 -10.56
N ALA A 253 -15.02 -3.88 -11.45
CA ALA A 253 -15.94 -2.77 -11.36
C ALA A 253 -17.32 -3.19 -11.87
N GLU A 254 -18.37 -2.73 -11.20
CA GLU A 254 -19.75 -2.96 -11.62
C GLU A 254 -20.31 -1.73 -12.32
N ARG A 255 -20.84 -1.92 -13.52
CA ARG A 255 -21.25 -0.80 -14.37
C ARG A 255 -22.38 0.01 -13.76
N GLU A 256 -23.41 -0.66 -13.25
CA GLU A 256 -24.57 -0.01 -12.65
C GLU A 256 -24.18 0.75 -11.38
N GLU A 257 -23.35 0.16 -10.50
CA GLU A 257 -22.87 0.84 -9.30
C GLU A 257 -22.07 2.11 -9.62
N VAL A 258 -21.21 2.05 -10.65
CA VAL A 258 -20.47 3.22 -11.12
C VAL A 258 -21.41 4.29 -11.67
N ILE A 259 -22.41 3.92 -12.47
CA ILE A 259 -23.41 4.87 -13.00
C ILE A 259 -24.19 5.50 -11.85
N ASP A 260 -24.61 4.72 -10.87
CA ASP A 260 -25.32 5.20 -9.69
C ASP A 260 -24.45 6.12 -8.84
N MET A 261 -23.16 5.83 -8.66
CA MET A 261 -22.22 6.72 -7.96
C MET A 261 -22.01 8.05 -8.69
N LEU A 262 -22.06 8.05 -10.02
CA LEU A 262 -21.88 9.26 -10.84
C LEU A 262 -23.17 10.08 -10.97
N THR A 263 -24.34 9.45 -10.88
CA THR A 263 -25.64 10.12 -11.12
C THR A 263 -26.47 10.32 -9.87
N GLY A 264 -26.28 9.49 -8.85
CA GLY A 264 -26.98 9.53 -7.57
C GLY A 264 -26.63 10.75 -6.72
N GLU A 265 -25.39 11.24 -6.80
CA GLU A 265 -24.98 12.46 -6.09
C GLU A 265 -25.65 13.74 -6.63
N ILE A 266 -26.13 13.72 -7.88
CA ILE A 266 -26.85 14.85 -8.50
C ILE A 266 -28.32 14.90 -8.01
N LYS A 267 -28.88 13.78 -7.53
CA LYS A 267 -30.28 13.71 -7.07
C LYS A 267 -30.47 14.21 -5.63
N GLY A 268 -29.40 14.50 -4.90
CA GLY A 268 -29.43 15.02 -3.53
C GLY A 268 -29.54 16.55 -3.46
N LYS A 269 -30.69 17.12 -3.86
CA LYS A 269 -31.28 18.39 -3.40
C LYS A 269 -32.51 18.73 -4.25
N LYS A 270 -33.68 18.32 -3.76
CA LYS A 270 -34.94 19.06 -3.93
C LYS A 270 -35.55 19.26 -2.55
#